data_AF-X0YGM0-F1
#
_entry.id   AF-X0YGM0-F1
#
_cell.length_a   1.000
_cell.length_b   1.000
_cell.length_c   1.000
_cell.angle_alpha   90.00
_cell.angle_beta   90.00
_cell.angle_gamma   90.00
#
_symmetry.space_group_name_H-M   'P 1'
#
loop_
_entity.id
_entity.type
_entity.pdbx_description
1 polymer ?
#
loop_
_entity_poly.entity_id
_entity_poly.type
_entity_poly.pdbx_seq_one_letter_code
_entity_poly.pdbx_strand_id
1 'polypeptide(L)'
;GVVFGNPEVTTGGHALKYYAAVRIDLRRKEILKVGSSVVGSTIKARIIKNKVGPPFREARFNILYNEGISKVADILNLGKDIGVIDRRGSFYSFGELQLGKGKAHSKNYLRNNPEVMEEIKEAIVKMIEDTKE
;
A
#
# COMPACT_ATOMS: atom_id res chain seq x y z
N GLY A 1 -35.34 -12.09 4.16
CA GLY A 1 -34.21 -11.23 4.54
C GLY A 1 -33.07 -12.11 5.02
N VAL A 2 -31.83 -11.71 4.79
CA VAL A 2 -30.66 -12.47 5.28
C VAL A 2 -30.64 -12.36 6.82
N VAL A 3 -30.86 -13.46 7.51
CA VAL A 3 -30.99 -13.52 8.99
C VAL A 3 -29.62 -13.73 9.67
N PHE A 4 -28.58 -14.09 8.91
CA PHE A 4 -27.22 -14.31 9.41
C PHE A 4 -26.16 -14.12 8.31
N GLY A 5 -25.03 -13.46 8.63
CA GLY A 5 -23.88 -13.26 7.73
C GLY A 5 -23.79 -11.86 7.08
N ASN A 6 -22.72 -11.64 6.30
CA ASN A 6 -22.52 -10.38 5.56
C ASN A 6 -23.55 -10.28 4.41
N PRO A 7 -24.40 -9.23 4.36
CA PRO A 7 -25.41 -9.07 3.31
C PRO A 7 -24.84 -8.67 1.94
N GLU A 8 -23.56 -8.30 1.85
CA GLU A 8 -22.95 -7.87 0.59
C GLU A 8 -22.79 -9.03 -0.41
N VAL A 9 -23.48 -8.92 -1.55
CA VAL A 9 -23.37 -9.85 -2.68
C VAL A 9 -22.91 -9.11 -3.93
N THR A 10 -22.06 -9.76 -4.75
CA THR A 10 -21.65 -9.23 -6.05
C THR A 10 -22.73 -9.51 -7.09
N THR A 11 -22.99 -8.56 -7.98
CA THR A 11 -23.89 -8.72 -9.14
C THR A 11 -23.35 -9.78 -10.12
N GLY A 12 -24.21 -10.29 -11.00
CA GLY A 12 -23.82 -11.28 -12.02
C GLY A 12 -23.87 -12.75 -11.54
N GLY A 13 -24.61 -13.03 -10.46
CA GLY A 13 -24.80 -14.38 -9.94
C GLY A 13 -23.54 -14.98 -9.32
N HIS A 14 -23.45 -16.31 -9.30
CA HIS A 14 -22.39 -17.01 -8.58
C HIS A 14 -21.20 -17.45 -9.45
N ALA A 15 -21.31 -17.43 -10.78
CA ALA A 15 -20.26 -17.94 -11.67
C ALA A 15 -18.90 -17.27 -11.41
N LEU A 16 -18.86 -15.93 -11.35
CA LEU A 16 -17.63 -15.18 -11.09
C LEU A 16 -16.95 -15.58 -9.77
N LYS A 17 -17.72 -15.92 -8.73
CA LYS A 17 -17.19 -16.38 -7.44
C LYS A 17 -16.36 -17.66 -7.58
N TYR A 18 -16.76 -18.58 -8.45
CA TYR A 18 -16.09 -19.89 -8.62
C TYR A 18 -14.94 -19.83 -9.63
N TYR A 19 -15.15 -19.15 -10.76
CA TYR A 19 -14.18 -19.07 -11.85
C TYR A 19 -13.02 -18.11 -11.56
N ALA A 20 -13.23 -17.01 -10.84
CA ALA A 20 -12.15 -16.07 -10.53
C ALA A 20 -11.01 -16.75 -9.74
N ALA A 21 -9.77 -16.58 -10.21
CA ALA A 21 -8.57 -17.07 -9.52
C ALA A 21 -8.24 -16.22 -8.28
N VAL A 22 -8.43 -14.90 -8.39
CA VAL A 22 -8.21 -13.93 -7.30
C VAL A 22 -9.43 -13.03 -7.18
N ARG A 23 -9.84 -12.74 -5.94
CA ARG A 23 -10.89 -11.76 -5.63
C ARG A 23 -10.40 -10.81 -4.56
N ILE A 24 -10.51 -9.52 -4.84
CA ILE A 24 -10.04 -8.44 -3.96
C ILE A 24 -11.26 -7.60 -3.57
N ASP A 25 -11.44 -7.40 -2.27
CA ASP A 25 -12.39 -6.44 -1.71
C ASP A 25 -11.66 -5.13 -1.42
N LEU A 26 -12.09 -4.06 -2.08
CA LEU A 26 -11.52 -2.73 -1.96
C LEU A 26 -12.46 -1.87 -1.14
N ARG A 27 -11.99 -1.40 0.02
CA ARG A 27 -12.73 -0.48 0.87
C ARG A 27 -11.95 0.80 1.09
N ARG A 28 -12.62 1.93 0.94
CA ARG A 28 -12.08 3.24 1.32
C ARG A 28 -12.03 3.32 2.85
N LYS A 29 -10.84 3.59 3.41
CA LYS A 29 -10.64 3.67 4.86
C LYS A 29 -10.62 5.11 5.35
N GLU A 30 -9.72 5.92 4.79
CA GLU A 30 -9.46 7.28 5.27
C GLU A 30 -9.39 8.26 4.09
N ILE A 31 -9.73 9.52 4.36
CA ILE A 31 -9.61 10.61 3.39
C ILE A 31 -8.28 11.31 3.64
N LEU A 32 -7.43 11.37 2.63
CA LEU A 32 -6.16 12.08 2.71
C LEU A 32 -6.40 13.57 2.46
N LYS A 33 -6.10 14.39 3.47
CA LYS A 33 -6.21 15.85 3.41
C LYS A 33 -4.82 16.50 3.51
N VAL A 34 -4.63 17.57 2.76
CA VAL A 34 -3.47 18.47 2.90
C VAL A 34 -4.00 19.86 3.14
N GLY A 35 -3.80 20.37 4.36
CA GLY A 35 -4.46 21.57 4.85
C GLY A 35 -5.99 21.38 4.86
N SER A 36 -6.71 22.25 4.15
CA SER A 36 -8.17 22.19 3.98
C SER A 36 -8.63 21.36 2.78
N SER A 37 -7.72 21.00 1.87
CA SER A 37 -8.05 20.32 0.61
C SER A 37 -8.02 18.80 0.74
N VAL A 38 -8.97 18.12 0.08
CA VAL A 38 -8.99 16.65 -0.03
C VAL A 38 -8.17 16.24 -1.25
N VAL A 39 -7.03 15.60 -1.01
CA VAL A 39 -6.05 15.24 -2.05
C VAL A 39 -6.19 13.77 -2.49
N GLY A 40 -6.82 12.93 -1.66
CA GLY A 40 -7.03 11.53 -2.03
C GLY A 40 -7.69 10.68 -0.95
N SER A 41 -7.46 9.37 -1.04
CA SER A 41 -7.99 8.40 -0.08
C SER A 41 -7.05 7.22 0.14
N THR A 42 -7.02 6.74 1.38
CA THR A 42 -6.36 5.49 1.74
C THR A 42 -7.34 4.35 1.51
N ILE A 43 -6.94 3.39 0.69
CA ILE A 43 -7.74 2.21 0.36
C ILE A 43 -7.15 0.99 1.05
N LYS A 44 -8.03 0.15 1.59
CA LYS A 44 -7.74 -1.16 2.12
C LYS A 44 -8.17 -2.20 1.10
N ALA A 45 -7.23 -2.98 0.60
CA ALA A 45 -7.46 -4.11 -0.28
C ALA A 45 -7.33 -5.41 0.51
N ARG A 46 -8.42 -6.17 0.64
CA ARG A 46 -8.42 -7.49 1.29
C ARG A 46 -8.60 -8.56 0.24
N ILE A 47 -7.71 -9.54 0.24
CA ILE A 47 -7.80 -10.69 -0.67
C ILE A 47 -8.81 -11.68 -0.08
N ILE A 48 -10.01 -11.75 -0.64
CA ILE A 48 -11.07 -12.66 -0.18
C ILE A 48 -10.89 -14.07 -0.78
N LYS A 49 -10.37 -14.17 -2.00
CA LYS A 49 -10.08 -15.44 -2.66
C LYS A 49 -8.72 -15.36 -3.33
N ASN A 50 -7.89 -16.37 -3.15
CA ASN A 50 -6.63 -16.53 -3.85
C ASN A 50 -6.41 -18.02 -4.15
N LYS A 51 -6.24 -18.38 -5.44
CA LYS A 51 -5.88 -19.74 -5.86
C LYS A 51 -4.37 -19.95 -6.08
N VAL A 52 -3.58 -18.88 -6.08
CA VAL A 52 -2.15 -18.91 -6.43
C VAL A 52 -1.25 -18.80 -5.19
N GLY A 53 -1.77 -18.30 -4.08
CA GLY A 53 -1.02 -18.15 -2.84
C GLY A 53 -1.93 -17.99 -1.62
N PRO A 54 -1.39 -17.61 -0.45
CA PRO A 54 -2.16 -17.51 0.78
C PRO A 54 -3.29 -16.47 0.65
N PRO A 55 -4.54 -16.84 0.97
CA PRO A 55 -5.67 -15.91 0.98
C PRO A 55 -5.68 -15.03 2.23
N PHE A 56 -6.62 -14.08 2.30
CA PHE A 56 -6.90 -13.21 3.45
C PHE A 56 -5.83 -12.18 3.83
N ARG A 57 -4.79 -12.03 3.02
CA ARG A 57 -3.85 -10.92 3.16
C ARG A 57 -4.50 -9.58 2.87
N GLU A 58 -4.03 -8.55 3.55
CA GLU A 58 -4.50 -7.18 3.42
C GLU A 58 -3.35 -6.29 2.93
N ALA A 59 -3.65 -5.38 2.02
CA ALA A 59 -2.75 -4.32 1.59
C ALA A 59 -3.42 -2.96 1.84
N ARG A 60 -2.61 -1.96 2.17
CA ARG A 60 -3.06 -0.58 2.33
C ARG A 60 -2.22 0.30 1.43
N PHE A 61 -2.88 1.08 0.58
CA PHE A 61 -2.20 2.01 -0.32
C PHE A 61 -3.00 3.30 -0.45
N ASN A 62 -2.31 4.35 -0.87
CA ASN A 62 -2.92 5.67 -1.05
C ASN A 62 -3.22 5.93 -2.52
N ILE A 63 -4.48 6.28 -2.83
CA ILE A 63 -4.86 6.82 -4.13
C ILE A 63 -4.97 8.33 -4.03
N LEU A 64 -4.16 9.04 -4.81
CA LEU A 64 -4.24 10.48 -5.02
C LEU A 64 -5.13 10.75 -6.25
N TYR A 65 -5.99 11.76 -6.19
CA TYR A 65 -6.95 11.99 -7.29
C TYR A 65 -6.29 12.50 -8.58
N ASN A 66 -5.12 13.12 -8.48
CA ASN A 66 -4.37 13.66 -9.62
C ASN A 66 -3.42 12.65 -10.29
N GLU A 67 -3.01 11.59 -9.58
CA GLU A 67 -1.89 10.73 -10.00
C GLU A 67 -2.24 9.23 -9.90
N GLY A 68 -3.34 8.88 -9.24
CA GLY A 68 -3.71 7.50 -8.98
C GLY A 68 -2.93 6.90 -7.82
N ILE A 69 -2.49 5.65 -7.96
CA ILE A 69 -1.80 4.91 -6.88
C ILE A 69 -0.40 5.48 -6.69
N SER A 70 -0.13 6.01 -5.49
CA SER A 70 1.15 6.66 -5.19
C SER A 70 2.21 5.65 -4.77
N LYS A 71 2.90 5.05 -5.75
CA LYS A 71 3.99 4.07 -5.53
C LYS A 71 5.05 4.57 -4.53
N VAL A 72 5.47 5.83 -4.68
CA VAL A 72 6.47 6.47 -3.82
C VAL A 72 6.00 6.52 -2.36
N ALA A 73 4.72 6.83 -2.14
CA ALA A 73 4.16 6.87 -0.80
C ALA A 73 4.12 5.48 -0.16
N ASP A 74 3.85 4.45 -0.96
CA ASP A 74 3.73 3.08 -0.48
C ASP A 74 5.10 2.49 -0.16
N ILE A 75 6.12 2.71 -1.01
CA ILE A 75 7.51 2.31 -0.76
C ILE A 75 8.01 2.93 0.55
N LEU A 76 7.79 4.23 0.77
CA LEU A 76 8.22 4.91 1.99
C LEU A 76 7.52 4.37 3.25
N ASN A 77 6.22 4.04 3.15
CA ASN A 77 5.49 3.46 4.29
C ASN A 77 5.96 2.04 4.58
N LEU A 78 6.06 1.22 3.53
CA LEU A 78 6.47 -0.18 3.63
C LEU A 78 7.90 -0.30 4.14
N GLY A 79 8.83 0.51 3.62
CA GLY A 79 10.21 0.57 4.09
C GLY A 79 10.32 0.98 5.56
N LYS A 80 9.47 1.91 6.02
CA LYS A 80 9.41 2.31 7.42
C LYS A 80 8.72 1.27 8.32
N ASP A 81 7.79 0.48 7.79
CA ASP A 81 7.11 -0.58 8.53
C ASP A 81 7.99 -1.84 8.68
N ILE A 82 8.84 -2.13 7.68
CA ILE A 82 9.79 -3.26 7.67
C ILE A 82 11.12 -2.89 8.36
N GLY A 83 11.45 -1.60 8.48
CA GLY A 83 12.68 -1.13 9.11
C GLY A 83 13.85 -0.90 8.15
N VAL A 84 13.60 -0.92 6.84
CA VAL A 84 14.58 -0.53 5.80
C VAL A 84 14.82 0.99 5.83
N ILE A 85 13.79 1.76 6.17
CA ILE A 85 13.86 3.22 6.27
C ILE A 85 13.74 3.62 7.74
N ASP A 86 14.80 4.25 8.23
CA ASP A 86 14.86 4.75 9.60
C ASP A 86 14.17 6.09 9.72
N ARG A 87 13.40 6.24 10.81
CA ARG A 87 12.78 7.51 11.19
C ARG A 87 13.40 8.05 12.47
N ARG A 88 14.32 9.00 12.33
CA ARG A 88 14.88 9.75 13.48
C ARG A 88 14.09 11.03 13.70
N GLY A 89 13.06 10.94 14.54
CA GLY A 89 12.14 12.04 14.83
C GLY A 89 11.31 12.44 13.60
N SER A 90 11.63 13.59 13.01
CA SER A 90 10.98 14.09 11.79
C SER A 90 11.76 13.75 10.51
N PHE A 91 12.95 13.18 10.61
CA PHE A 91 13.79 12.86 9.45
C PHE A 91 13.62 11.41 9.03
N TYR A 92 13.62 11.18 7.72
CA TYR A 92 13.65 9.86 7.11
C TYR A 92 15.03 9.63 6.49
N SER A 93 15.62 8.48 6.79
CA SER A 93 16.94 8.08 6.30
C SER A 93 16.88 6.65 5.76
N PHE A 94 17.67 6.38 4.73
CA PHE A 94 17.90 5.06 4.18
C PHE A 94 19.40 4.77 4.31
N GLY A 95 19.78 3.90 5.25
CA GLY A 95 21.18 3.73 5.64
C GLY A 95 21.80 5.06 6.11
N GLU A 96 22.83 5.51 5.41
CA GLU A 96 23.48 6.81 5.66
C GLU A 96 22.85 7.98 4.87
N LEU A 97 22.01 7.68 3.87
CA LEU A 97 21.41 8.70 3.01
C LEU A 97 20.18 9.32 3.68
N GLN A 98 20.18 10.65 3.81
CA GLN A 98 19.06 11.39 4.36
C GLN A 98 18.06 11.79 3.27
N LEU A 99 16.86 11.21 3.30
CA LEU A 99 15.80 11.45 2.29
C LEU A 99 15.08 12.79 2.50
N GLY A 100 15.08 13.30 3.74
CA GLY A 100 14.59 14.64 4.06
C GLY A 100 13.77 14.73 5.34
N LYS A 101 13.28 15.95 5.62
CA LYS A 101 12.45 16.26 6.78
C LYS A 101 10.97 16.05 6.44
N GLY A 102 10.39 15.01 7.03
CA GLY A 102 8.97 14.69 6.93
C GLY A 102 8.58 13.99 5.64
N LYS A 103 7.39 13.40 5.66
CA LYS A 103 6.89 12.51 4.60
C LYS A 103 6.76 13.19 3.24
N ALA A 104 6.40 14.47 3.20
CA ALA A 104 6.21 15.22 1.95
C ALA A 104 7.53 15.47 1.22
N HIS A 105 8.57 15.87 1.96
CA HIS A 105 9.89 16.12 1.38
C HIS A 105 10.53 14.82 0.88
N SER A 106 10.47 13.75 1.67
CA SER A 106 11.01 12.44 1.26
C SER A 106 10.32 11.89 0.02
N LYS A 107 9.01 12.13 -0.15
CA LYS A 107 8.30 11.79 -1.39
C LYS A 107 8.84 12.55 -2.60
N ASN A 108 9.05 13.86 -2.47
CA ASN A 108 9.58 14.66 -3.57
C ASN A 108 11.01 14.26 -3.92
N TYR A 109 11.83 13.96 -2.90
CA TYR A 109 13.19 13.46 -3.11
C TYR A 109 13.22 12.14 -3.90
N LEU A 110 12.38 11.17 -3.50
CA LEU A 110 12.29 9.87 -4.19
C LEU A 110 11.69 9.98 -5.60
N ARG A 111 10.82 10.97 -5.85
CA ARG A 111 10.32 11.25 -7.20
C ARG A 111 11.40 11.77 -8.14
N ASN A 112 12.29 12.59 -7.61
CA ASN A 112 13.37 13.18 -8.39
C ASN A 112 14.57 12.23 -8.57
N ASN A 113 14.71 11.22 -7.71
CA ASN A 113 15.80 10.25 -7.74
C ASN A 113 15.23 8.82 -7.89
N PRO A 114 14.86 8.40 -9.11
CA PRO A 114 14.28 7.08 -9.35
C PRO A 114 15.25 5.92 -9.06
N GLU A 115 16.56 6.16 -9.19
CA GLU A 115 17.61 5.16 -8.89
C GLU A 115 17.55 4.74 -7.41
N VAL A 116 17.57 5.72 -6.50
CA VAL A 116 17.44 5.50 -5.05
C VAL A 116 16.11 4.82 -4.70
N MET A 117 15.03 5.16 -5.42
CA MET A 117 13.72 4.52 -5.20
C MET A 117 13.77 3.03 -5.54
N GLU A 118 14.44 2.64 -6.62
CA GLU A 118 14.56 1.24 -7.02
C GLU A 118 15.47 0.46 -6.05
N GLU A 119 16.57 1.06 -5.58
CA GLU A 119 17.42 0.47 -4.55
C GLU A 119 16.64 0.16 -3.25
N ILE A 120 15.84 1.13 -2.78
CA ILE A 120 14.99 0.94 -1.60
C ILE A 120 13.98 -0.17 -1.84
N LYS A 121 13.39 -0.23 -3.03
CA LYS A 121 12.42 -1.26 -3.40
C LYS A 121 13.06 -2.65 -3.41
N GLU A 122 14.25 -2.80 -3.99
CA GLU A 122 14.99 -4.06 -3.98
C GLU A 122 15.35 -4.50 -2.55
N ALA A 123 15.81 -3.57 -1.72
CA ALA A 123 16.10 -3.85 -0.30
C ALA A 123 14.84 -4.33 0.45
N ILE A 124 13.68 -3.72 0.19
CA ILE A 124 12.40 -4.15 0.76
C ILE A 124 12.02 -5.56 0.29
N VAL A 125 12.17 -5.86 -1.00
CA VAL A 125 11.82 -7.18 -1.55
C VAL A 125 12.69 -8.27 -0.93
N LYS A 126 14.01 -8.05 -0.86
CA LYS A 126 14.95 -8.98 -0.22
C LYS A 126 14.55 -9.27 1.23
N MET A 127 14.30 -8.22 2.01
CA MET A 127 13.89 -8.39 3.42
C MET A 127 12.58 -9.19 3.57
N ILE A 128 11.63 -9.02 2.64
CA ILE A 128 10.37 -9.78 2.65
C ILE A 128 10.60 -11.24 2.25
N GLU A 129 11.55 -11.52 1.36
CA GLU A 129 11.93 -12.88 0.98
C GLU A 129 12.61 -13.59 2.17
N ASP A 130 13.54 -12.92 2.85
CA ASP A 130 14.23 -13.45 4.02
C ASP A 130 13.27 -13.73 5.19
N THR A 131 12.19 -12.94 5.32
CA THR A 131 11.17 -13.15 6.37
C THR A 131 10.19 -14.28 6.04
N LYS A 132 10.19 -14.80 4.80
CA LYS A 132 9.32 -15.91 4.38
C LYS A 132 9.96 -17.29 4.56
N GLU A 133 11.29 -17.35 4.72
CA GLU A 133 12.00 -18.55 5.19
C GLU A 133 11.84 -18.70 6.71
#